data_AF-A0A936SPZ0-F1
#
_entry.id   AF-A0A936SPZ0-F1
#
_cell.length_a   1.000
_cell.length_b   1.000
_cell.length_c   1.000
_cell.angle_alpha   90.00
_cell.angle_beta   90.00
_cell.angle_gamma   90.00
#
_symmetry.space_group_name_H-M   'P 1'
#
loop_
_entity.id
_entity.type
_entity.pdbx_description
1 polymer ?
#
loop_
_entity_poly.entity_id
_entity_poly.type
_entity_poly.pdbx_seq_one_letter_code
_entity_poly.pdbx_strand_id
1 'polypeptide(L)'
;MHDIDLRTTATDAYALEALFHGYQKRAVAFARTDRVQSHFGALEINRMQVEIIGDMQHRLPDGTWEPIVDMNRVKVWVTRDDMQVPVMSLPFLYEA
;
A
#
# COMPACT_ATOMS: atom_id res chain seq x y z
N MET A 1 -10.54 4.23 -14.33
CA MET A 1 -10.96 3.12 -13.45
C MET A 1 -10.46 3.49 -12.08
N HIS A 2 -11.31 3.46 -11.06
CA HIS A 2 -10.93 3.86 -9.71
C HIS A 2 -10.65 2.61 -8.87
N ASP A 3 -9.54 2.62 -8.16
CA ASP A 3 -9.02 1.60 -7.27
C ASP A 3 -8.94 2.14 -5.83
N ILE A 4 -8.55 1.26 -4.90
CA ILE A 4 -8.24 1.60 -3.51
C ILE A 4 -6.83 1.12 -3.21
N ASP A 5 -5.96 2.03 -2.77
CA ASP A 5 -4.59 1.70 -2.36
C ASP A 5 -4.51 1.40 -0.86
N LEU A 6 -3.97 0.24 -0.51
CA LEU A 6 -3.63 -0.16 0.85
C LEU A 6 -2.11 -0.22 1.01
N ARG A 7 -1.54 0.85 1.56
CA ARG A 7 -0.13 0.94 1.95
C ARG A 7 0.08 0.30 3.32
N THR A 8 1.06 -0.59 3.44
CA THR A 8 1.33 -1.32 4.67
C THR A 8 2.78 -1.80 4.73
N THR A 9 3.13 -2.61 5.74
CA THR A 9 4.43 -3.29 5.81
C THR A 9 4.50 -4.50 4.88
N ALA A 10 5.69 -5.01 4.53
CA ALA A 10 5.79 -6.26 3.78
C ALA A 10 5.08 -7.41 4.50
N THR A 11 5.33 -7.57 5.81
CA THR A 11 4.70 -8.60 6.66
C THR A 11 3.18 -8.52 6.60
N ASP A 12 2.64 -7.32 6.79
CA ASP A 12 1.19 -7.12 6.82
C ASP A 12 0.56 -7.24 5.42
N ALA A 13 1.31 -6.98 4.34
CA ALA A 13 0.83 -7.22 2.97
C ALA A 13 0.50 -8.71 2.74
N TYR A 14 1.39 -9.61 3.15
CA TYR A 14 1.14 -11.05 3.08
C TYR A 14 0.03 -11.50 4.03
N ALA A 15 -0.07 -10.89 5.22
CA ALA A 15 -1.13 -11.18 6.17
C ALA A 15 -2.51 -10.77 5.64
N LEU A 16 -2.61 -9.59 5.00
CA LEU A 16 -3.84 -9.09 4.36
C LEU A 16 -4.25 -9.99 3.20
N GLU A 17 -3.31 -10.41 2.35
CA GLU A 17 -3.60 -11.38 1.29
C GLU A 17 -4.19 -12.67 1.86
N ALA A 18 -3.57 -13.23 2.91
CA ALA A 18 -4.06 -14.46 3.52
C ALA A 18 -5.47 -14.29 4.12
N LEU A 19 -5.72 -13.17 4.80
CA LEU A 19 -7.02 -12.84 5.39
C LEU A 19 -8.12 -12.69 4.33
N PHE A 20 -7.78 -12.11 3.18
CA PHE A 20 -8.71 -11.85 2.08
C PHE A 20 -8.50 -12.79 0.88
N HIS A 21 -7.98 -14.00 1.11
CA HIS A 21 -7.59 -14.92 0.02
C HIS A 21 -8.71 -15.19 -1.00
N GLY A 22 -9.97 -15.26 -0.54
CA GLY A 22 -11.13 -15.44 -1.43
C GLY A 22 -11.36 -14.30 -2.44
N TYR A 23 -10.75 -13.14 -2.22
CA TYR A 23 -10.81 -11.97 -3.11
C TYR A 23 -9.52 -11.78 -3.93
N GLN A 24 -8.55 -12.70 -3.82
CA GLN A 24 -7.25 -12.54 -4.46
C GLN A 24 -7.37 -12.46 -5.99
N LYS A 25 -6.86 -11.36 -6.55
CA LYS A 25 -6.77 -11.14 -8.00
C LYS A 25 -5.34 -11.31 -8.51
N ARG A 26 -4.37 -10.85 -7.71
CA ARG A 26 -2.93 -10.98 -7.96
C ARG A 26 -2.23 -11.29 -6.65
N ALA A 27 -1.39 -12.31 -6.67
CA ALA A 27 -0.63 -12.69 -5.49
C ALA A 27 0.35 -11.58 -5.05
N VAL A 28 0.46 -11.35 -3.75
CA VAL A 28 1.47 -10.46 -3.17
C VAL A 28 2.83 -11.09 -3.42
N ALA A 29 3.68 -10.36 -4.11
CA ALA A 29 5.07 -10.74 -4.35
C ALA A 29 5.94 -9.50 -4.41
N PHE A 30 7.23 -9.65 -4.09
CA PHE A 30 8.18 -8.58 -4.35
C PHE A 30 8.21 -8.28 -5.85
N ALA A 31 7.99 -7.02 -6.20
CA ALA A 31 8.03 -6.52 -7.55
C ALA A 31 8.83 -5.22 -7.59
N ARG A 32 9.52 -4.99 -8.72
CA ARG A 32 10.29 -3.78 -8.92
C ARG A 32 10.19 -3.29 -10.36
N THR A 33 10.30 -1.99 -10.51
CA THR A 33 10.56 -1.27 -11.77
C THR A 33 11.85 -0.47 -11.61
N ASP A 34 12.21 0.34 -12.61
CA ASP A 34 13.35 1.25 -12.49
C ASP A 34 13.10 2.42 -11.51
N ARG A 35 11.86 2.60 -11.03
CA ARG A 35 11.45 3.75 -10.21
C ARG A 35 10.87 3.39 -8.84
N VAL A 36 10.25 2.22 -8.70
CA VAL A 36 9.53 1.79 -7.50
C VAL A 36 9.77 0.32 -7.24
N GLN A 37 9.90 -0.07 -5.97
CA GLN A 37 9.82 -1.46 -5.52
C GLN A 37 8.89 -1.59 -4.31
N SER A 38 8.23 -2.74 -4.19
CA SER A 38 7.33 -3.07 -3.08
C SER A 38 6.97 -4.56 -3.08
N HIS A 39 6.31 -5.00 -2.02
CA HIS A 39 5.53 -6.23 -2.00
C HIS A 39 4.13 -5.91 -2.52
N PHE A 40 3.89 -6.21 -3.79
CA PHE A 40 2.69 -5.79 -4.51
C PHE A 40 1.77 -6.96 -4.82
N GLY A 41 0.49 -6.80 -4.49
CA GLY A 41 -0.58 -7.71 -4.87
C GLY A 41 -1.88 -6.95 -5.10
N ALA A 42 -2.93 -7.66 -5.46
CA ALA A 42 -4.25 -7.04 -5.65
C ALA A 42 -5.38 -7.99 -5.27
N LEU A 43 -6.45 -7.41 -4.74
CA LEU A 43 -7.73 -8.04 -4.48
C LEU A 43 -8.80 -7.46 -5.41
N GLU A 44 -9.89 -8.19 -5.61
CA GLU A 44 -11.10 -7.69 -6.26
C GLU A 44 -12.29 -7.89 -5.32
N ILE A 45 -12.84 -6.79 -4.79
CA ILE A 45 -13.95 -6.80 -3.84
C ILE A 45 -15.10 -6.01 -4.47
N ASN A 46 -16.26 -6.64 -4.70
CA ASN A 46 -17.41 -5.98 -5.33
C ASN A 46 -17.08 -5.27 -6.66
N ARG A 47 -16.21 -5.88 -7.49
CA ARG A 47 -15.67 -5.33 -8.75
C ARG A 47 -14.77 -4.09 -8.59
N MET A 48 -14.41 -3.73 -7.36
CA MET A 48 -13.40 -2.71 -7.06
C MET A 48 -12.04 -3.39 -6.87
N GLN A 49 -11.01 -2.87 -7.54
CA GLN A 49 -9.64 -3.31 -7.32
C GLN A 49 -9.10 -2.66 -6.05
N VAL A 50 -8.47 -3.49 -5.21
CA VAL A 50 -7.76 -3.05 -4.01
C VAL A 50 -6.31 -3.46 -4.16
N GLU A 51 -5.40 -2.49 -4.27
CA GLU A 51 -3.97 -2.75 -4.39
C GLU A 51 -3.34 -2.86 -3.01
N ILE A 52 -2.62 -3.96 -2.75
CA ILE A 52 -1.86 -4.15 -1.52
C ILE A 52 -0.40 -3.79 -1.82
N ILE A 53 0.12 -2.80 -1.08
CA ILE A 53 1.42 -2.21 -1.31
C ILE A 53 2.25 -2.25 -0.02
N GLY A 54 3.03 -3.31 0.15
CA GLY A 54 3.92 -3.51 1.31
C GLY A 54 5.32 -2.92 1.10
N ASP A 55 5.85 -2.20 2.10
CA ASP A 55 7.22 -1.68 2.14
C ASP A 55 7.65 -0.97 0.84
N MET A 56 6.79 -0.08 0.33
CA MET A 56 7.10 0.62 -0.92
C MET A 56 8.24 1.62 -0.74
N GLN A 57 9.11 1.65 -1.75
CA GLN A 57 10.25 2.54 -1.85
C GLN A 57 10.35 3.11 -3.27
N HIS A 58 10.62 4.40 -3.37
CA HIS A 58 11.03 5.08 -4.59
C HIS A 58 12.55 5.02 -4.79
N ARG A 59 12.97 4.98 -6.05
CA ARG A 59 14.38 5.00 -6.43
C ARG A 59 14.92 6.43 -6.42
N LEU A 60 16.04 6.64 -5.74
CA LEU A 60 16.72 7.93 -5.61
C LEU A 60 17.61 8.21 -6.85
N PRO A 61 17.99 9.49 -7.09
CA PRO A 61 18.84 9.86 -8.24
C PRO A 61 20.21 9.19 -8.26
N ASP A 62 20.75 8.81 -7.09
CA ASP A 62 22.00 8.06 -6.97
C ASP A 62 21.83 6.55 -7.25
N GLY A 63 20.60 6.12 -7.55
CA GLY A 63 20.25 4.75 -7.88
C GLY A 63 19.94 3.84 -6.69
N THR A 64 20.03 4.36 -5.47
CA THR A 64 19.61 3.67 -4.24
C THR A 64 18.09 3.74 -4.06
N TRP A 65 17.57 3.07 -3.03
CA TRP A 65 16.15 3.10 -2.67
C TRP A 65 15.97 3.92 -1.40
N GLU A 66 14.94 4.77 -1.37
CA GLU A 66 14.59 5.51 -0.16
C GLU A 66 14.26 4.55 1.01
N PRO A 67 14.38 4.99 2.27
CA PRO A 67 13.99 4.15 3.40
C PRO A 67 12.48 3.85 3.40
N ILE A 68 12.10 2.67 3.88
CA ILE A 68 10.69 2.32 4.11
C ILE A 68 10.08 3.32 5.10
N VAL A 69 8.93 3.86 4.74
CA VAL A 69 8.22 4.84 5.56
C VAL A 69 7.47 4.15 6.70
N ASP A 70 7.66 4.63 7.93
CA ASP A 70 6.85 4.22 9.07
C ASP A 70 5.44 4.83 8.97
N MET A 71 4.48 3.99 8.56
CA MET A 71 3.07 4.39 8.39
C MET A 71 2.46 4.97 9.67
N ASN A 72 2.94 4.62 10.87
CA ASN A 72 2.41 5.19 12.11
C ASN A 72 2.77 6.67 12.30
N ARG A 73 3.83 7.15 11.65
CA ARG A 73 4.26 8.55 11.71
C ARG A 73 3.53 9.45 10.72
N VAL A 74 3.01 8.86 9.64
CA VAL A 74 2.38 9.60 8.53
C VAL A 74 0.88 9.37 8.43
N LYS A 75 0.31 8.41 9.18
CA LYS A 75 -1.13 8.18 9.21
C LYS A 75 -1.87 9.22 10.04
N VAL A 76 -3.07 9.54 9.59
CA VAL A 76 -4.10 10.25 10.35
C VAL A 76 -5.37 9.42 10.35
N TRP A 77 -6.21 9.59 11.36
CA TRP A 77 -7.50 8.92 11.44
C TRP A 77 -8.59 9.84 10.91
N VAL A 78 -9.40 9.33 9.99
CA VAL A 78 -10.59 10.04 9.47
C VAL A 78 -11.82 9.24 9.79
N THR A 79 -12.86 9.92 10.26
CA THR A 79 -14.18 9.31 10.48
C THR A 79 -14.97 9.31 9.18
N ARG A 80 -15.40 8.14 8.75
CA ARG A 80 -16.31 7.97 7.61
C ARG A 80 -17.37 6.94 7.96
N ASP A 81 -18.64 7.32 7.89
CA ASP A 81 -19.77 6.43 8.18
C ASP A 81 -19.59 5.69 9.54
N ASP A 82 -19.22 6.44 10.58
CA ASP A 82 -18.87 5.98 11.94
C ASP A 82 -17.66 5.02 12.05
N MET A 83 -16.94 4.78 10.95
CA MET A 83 -15.70 4.02 10.92
C MET A 83 -14.49 4.94 11.03
N GLN A 84 -13.54 4.57 11.89
CA GLN A 84 -12.22 5.19 11.94
C GLN A 84 -11.31 4.53 10.89
N VAL A 85 -10.97 5.29 9.86
CA VAL A 85 -10.13 4.82 8.75
C VAL A 85 -8.75 5.44 8.86
N PRO A 86 -7.67 4.64 8.90
CA PRO A 86 -6.31 5.16 8.82
C PRO A 86 -6.03 5.54 7.37
N VAL A 87 -5.62 6.78 7.15
CA VAL A 87 -5.22 7.30 5.84
C VAL A 87 -3.86 7.98 5.94
N MET A 88 -3.10 8.01 4.85
CA MET A 88 -1.88 8.81 4.80
C MET A 88 -2.23 10.30 4.83
N SER A 89 -1.46 11.08 5.59
CA SER A 89 -1.66 12.52 5.68
C SER A 89 -1.42 13.20 4.33
N LEU A 90 -2.21 14.23 4.03
CA LEU A 90 -2.06 15.02 2.80
C LEU A 90 -0.67 15.67 2.66
N PRO A 91 -0.05 16.25 3.72
CA PRO A 91 1.31 16.78 3.61
C PRO A 91 2.33 15.73 3.16
N PHE A 92 2.28 14.53 3.73
CA PHE A 92 3.15 13.43 3.30
C PHE A 92 2.93 13.05 1.83
N LEU A 93 1.67 12.91 1.42
CA LEU A 93 1.33 12.56 0.03
C LEU A 93 1.71 13.64 -0.99
N TYR A 94 1.74 14.92 -0.59
CA TYR A 94 2.11 16.03 -1.48
C TYR A 94 3.62 16.10 -1.73
N GLU A 95 4.42 15.66 -0.77
CA GLU A 95 5.90 15.65 -0.85
C GLU A 95 6.47 14.38 -1.52
N ALA A 96 5.66 13.31 -1.61
CA ALA A 96 6.06 11.98 -2.08
C ALA A 96 6.11 11.83 -3.61
#